data_AF-A0AAW9IJS6-F1
#
_entry.id   AF-A0AAW9IJS6-F1
#
_cell.length_a   1.000
_cell.length_b   1.000
_cell.length_c   1.000
_cell.angle_alpha   90.00
_cell.angle_beta   90.00
_cell.angle_gamma   90.00
#
_symmetry.space_group_name_H-M   'P 1'
#
loop_
_entity.id
_entity.type
_entity.pdbx_description
1 polymer ?
#
loop_
_entity_poly.entity_id
_entity_poly.type
_entity_poly.pdbx_seq_one_letter_code
_entity_poly.pdbx_strand_id
1 'polypeptide(L)'
;NDDTEIYYVRAAGIVSEESIRKIPIYELDMQDDIDYLTSIYIPKDINNKKDFNDLVEIIDTLRGENGCPWDIEQTHESIKNQLLEEAYEVIDSINNDDIDGMIEELGDVLLHVVFHGSIGKEDGYFNVYDIIESICNKMIYRHPHVFGEG
;
A
#
# COMPACT_ATOMS: atom_id res chain seq x y z
N ASN A 1 2.95 7.14 -12.22
CA ASN A 1 2.58 8.15 -13.23
C ASN A 1 3.72 8.15 -14.23
N ASP A 2 3.47 8.23 -15.53
CA ASP A 2 4.58 8.28 -16.51
C ASP A 2 5.35 9.60 -16.37
N ASP A 3 4.72 10.65 -15.83
CA ASP A 3 5.36 11.94 -15.53
C ASP A 3 6.15 11.94 -14.21
N THR A 4 6.25 10.81 -13.49
CA THR A 4 6.98 10.75 -12.22
C THR A 4 8.44 11.16 -12.44
N GLU A 5 8.88 12.22 -11.76
CA GLU A 5 10.27 12.65 -11.83
C GLU A 5 11.17 11.71 -11.03
N ILE A 6 12.20 11.17 -11.68
CA ILE A 6 13.20 10.28 -11.10
C ILE A 6 14.58 10.96 -11.11
N TYR A 7 15.47 10.48 -10.24
CA TYR A 7 16.88 10.84 -10.26
C TYR A 7 17.64 9.74 -11.01
N TYR A 8 18.12 10.07 -12.19
CA TYR A 8 19.08 9.27 -12.94
C TYR A 8 20.48 9.58 -12.40
N VAL A 9 21.17 8.56 -11.91
CA VAL A 9 22.48 8.69 -11.29
C VAL A 9 23.45 7.76 -12.02
N ARG A 10 24.44 8.32 -12.70
CA ARG A 10 25.51 7.57 -13.34
C ARG A 10 26.83 7.77 -12.60
N ALA A 11 27.56 6.68 -12.40
CA ALA A 11 28.90 6.68 -11.81
C ALA A 11 28.95 7.40 -10.44
N ALA A 12 27.95 7.13 -9.58
CA ALA A 12 27.86 7.71 -8.23
C ALA A 12 29.18 7.55 -7.46
N GLY A 13 29.72 8.66 -6.94
CA GLY A 13 30.97 8.67 -6.18
C GLY A 13 32.25 8.53 -6.99
N ILE A 14 32.20 8.43 -8.33
CA ILE A 14 33.37 8.45 -9.20
C ILE A 14 33.66 9.89 -9.61
N VAL A 15 34.69 10.48 -8.99
CA VAL A 15 35.13 11.85 -9.28
C VAL A 15 35.42 11.99 -10.78
N SER A 16 34.84 13.00 -11.42
CA SER A 16 34.87 13.32 -12.87
C SER A 16 33.91 12.56 -13.80
N GLU A 17 33.32 11.44 -13.36
CA GLU A 17 32.35 10.67 -14.16
C GLU A 17 30.92 10.75 -13.62
N GLU A 18 30.75 11.16 -12.35
CA GLU A 18 29.44 11.31 -11.72
C GLU A 18 28.54 12.27 -12.51
N SER A 19 27.35 11.78 -12.85
CA SER A 19 26.28 12.57 -13.45
C SER A 19 24.97 12.28 -12.75
N ILE A 20 24.36 13.31 -12.17
CA ILE A 20 23.04 13.23 -11.55
C ILE A 20 22.11 14.17 -12.32
N ARG A 21 21.00 13.65 -12.83
CA ARG A 21 19.97 14.45 -13.50
C ARG A 21 18.57 13.98 -13.14
N LYS A 22 17.65 14.93 -13.12
CA LYS A 22 16.24 14.69 -12.87
C LYS A 22 15.54 14.58 -14.22
N ILE A 23 14.88 13.45 -14.47
CA ILE A 23 14.16 13.19 -15.72
C ILE A 23 12.77 12.60 -15.40
N PRO A 24 11.75 12.80 -16.23
CA PRO A 24 10.53 12.01 -16.18
C PRO A 24 10.83 10.52 -16.43
N ILE A 25 10.12 9.60 -15.78
CA ILE A 25 10.37 8.16 -15.92
C ILE A 25 10.18 7.64 -17.35
N TYR A 26 9.31 8.25 -18.16
CA TYR A 26 9.16 7.89 -19.57
C TYR A 26 10.37 8.23 -20.44
N GLU A 27 11.28 9.09 -19.99
CA GLU A 27 12.53 9.43 -20.72
C GLU A 27 13.68 8.48 -20.38
N LEU A 28 13.45 7.53 -19.46
CA LEU A 28 14.50 6.64 -18.96
C LEU A 28 15.08 5.77 -20.08
N ASP A 29 14.24 5.24 -20.96
CA ASP A 29 14.66 4.40 -22.09
C ASP A 29 15.28 5.21 -23.25
N MET A 30 15.25 6.55 -23.15
CA MET A 30 15.83 7.47 -24.13
C MET A 30 17.26 7.91 -23.77
N GLN A 31 17.83 7.42 -22.68
CA GLN A 31 19.18 7.80 -22.25
C GLN A 31 20.26 6.98 -22.99
N ASP A 32 21.17 7.65 -23.68
CA ASP A 32 22.23 7.00 -24.48
C ASP A 32 23.41 6.45 -23.64
N ASP A 33 23.53 6.84 -22.37
CA ASP A 33 24.66 6.54 -21.49
C ASP A 33 24.34 5.53 -20.38
N ILE A 34 23.28 4.72 -20.56
CA ILE A 34 22.90 3.65 -19.63
C ILE A 34 23.96 2.56 -19.66
N ASP A 35 24.51 2.26 -18.50
CA ASP A 35 25.52 1.22 -18.29
C ASP A 35 25.41 0.59 -16.89
N TYR A 36 26.35 -0.29 -16.55
CA TYR A 36 26.39 -0.99 -15.26
C TYR A 36 26.67 -0.05 -14.07
N LEU A 37 27.01 1.23 -14.30
CA LEU A 37 27.18 2.26 -13.28
C LEU A 37 25.94 3.14 -13.12
N THR A 38 24.85 2.80 -13.80
CA THR A 38 23.59 3.54 -13.74
C THR A 38 22.73 3.05 -12.58
N SER A 39 22.29 3.98 -11.75
CA SER A 39 21.34 3.78 -10.68
C SER A 39 20.18 4.77 -10.83
N ILE A 40 18.99 4.35 -10.45
CA ILE A 40 17.78 5.16 -10.51
C ILE A 40 17.25 5.29 -9.08
N TYR A 41 17.02 6.53 -8.65
CA TYR A 41 16.29 6.80 -7.43
C TYR A 41 14.93 7.39 -7.78
N ILE A 42 13.88 6.67 -7.39
CA ILE A 42 12.49 7.11 -7.57
C ILE A 42 12.03 7.69 -6.23
N PRO A 43 11.83 9.02 -6.12
CA PRO A 43 11.35 9.61 -4.89
C PRO A 43 9.90 9.16 -4.62
N LYS A 44 9.54 9.06 -3.33
CA LYS A 44 8.16 8.82 -2.92
C LYS A 44 7.32 10.05 -3.34
N ASP A 45 6.38 9.86 -4.26
CA ASP A 45 5.43 10.89 -4.71
C ASP A 45 4.03 10.46 -4.29
N ILE A 46 3.26 11.40 -3.71
CA ILE A 46 1.90 11.13 -3.29
C ILE A 46 0.96 10.87 -4.49
N ASN A 47 1.35 11.29 -5.69
CA ASN A 47 0.61 11.08 -6.94
C ASN A 47 1.01 9.77 -7.66
N ASN A 48 1.95 9.01 -7.10
CA ASN A 48 2.27 7.68 -7.61
C ASN A 48 1.20 6.68 -7.20
N LYS A 49 1.18 5.54 -7.90
CA LYS A 49 0.31 4.42 -7.57
C LYS A 49 0.57 4.01 -6.12
N LYS A 50 -0.50 3.93 -5.34
CA LYS A 50 -0.46 3.56 -3.93
C LYS A 50 -0.32 2.06 -3.77
N ASP A 51 0.42 1.66 -2.75
CA ASP A 51 0.44 0.28 -2.28
C ASP A 51 -0.25 0.13 -0.92
N PHE A 52 -0.23 -1.08 -0.40
CA PHE A 52 -0.81 -1.38 0.90
C PHE A 52 -0.16 -0.60 2.05
N ASN A 53 1.15 -0.37 2.00
CA ASN A 53 1.85 0.36 3.05
C ASN A 53 1.47 1.83 3.06
N ASP A 54 1.19 2.43 1.90
CA ASP A 54 0.65 3.80 1.85
C ASP A 54 -0.68 3.92 2.60
N LEU A 55 -1.57 2.92 2.50
CA LEU A 55 -2.82 2.90 3.29
C LEU A 55 -2.54 2.79 4.78
N VAL A 56 -1.63 1.90 5.19
CA VAL A 56 -1.22 1.76 6.60
C VAL A 56 -0.65 3.07 7.13
N GLU A 57 0.21 3.75 6.38
CA GLU A 57 0.78 5.04 6.75
C GLU A 57 -0.28 6.14 6.84
N ILE A 58 -1.27 6.15 5.94
CA ILE A 58 -2.38 7.10 5.98
C ILE A 58 -3.17 6.92 7.29
N ILE A 59 -3.51 5.68 7.65
CA ILE A 59 -4.26 5.39 8.89
C ILE A 59 -3.44 5.70 10.14
N ASP A 60 -2.17 5.27 10.19
CA ASP A 60 -1.27 5.61 11.29
C ASP A 60 -1.13 7.13 11.45
N THR A 61 -1.13 7.89 10.34
CA THR A 61 -1.07 9.36 10.37
C THR A 61 -2.38 9.96 10.87
N LEU A 62 -3.53 9.47 10.39
CA LEU A 62 -4.86 9.95 10.80
C LEU A 62 -5.14 9.66 12.27
N ARG A 63 -4.59 8.57 12.82
CA ARG A 63 -4.75 8.19 14.23
C ARG A 63 -3.58 8.63 15.13
N GLY A 64 -2.56 9.28 14.58
CA GLY A 64 -1.41 9.79 15.34
C GLY A 64 -1.75 11.00 16.24
N GLU A 65 -0.79 11.46 17.03
CA GLU A 65 -0.99 12.55 18.01
C GLU A 65 -1.55 13.86 17.42
N ASN A 66 -1.24 14.16 16.15
CA ASN A 66 -1.72 15.33 15.41
C ASN A 66 -2.71 14.94 14.29
N GLY A 67 -3.31 13.77 14.42
CA GLY A 67 -4.24 13.20 13.45
C GLY A 67 -5.64 13.81 13.51
N CYS A 68 -6.57 13.16 12.82
CA CYS A 68 -7.98 13.54 12.81
C CYS A 68 -8.64 13.14 14.13
N PRO A 69 -9.31 14.07 14.86
CA PRO A 69 -9.93 13.76 16.15
C PRO A 69 -10.96 12.63 16.08
N TRP A 70 -11.75 12.59 15.00
CA TRP A 70 -12.74 11.54 14.81
C TRP A 70 -12.09 10.17 14.65
N ASP A 71 -11.01 10.09 13.85
CA ASP A 71 -10.30 8.83 13.62
C ASP A 71 -9.64 8.34 14.89
N ILE A 72 -9.01 9.23 15.68
CA ILE A 72 -8.36 8.89 16.96
C ILE A 72 -9.35 8.31 17.97
N GLU A 73 -10.56 8.88 18.08
CA GLU A 73 -11.58 8.45 19.03
C GLU A 73 -12.24 7.10 18.70
N GLN A 74 -12.01 6.56 17.49
CA GLN A 74 -12.59 5.29 17.09
C GLN A 74 -11.97 4.09 17.84
N THR A 75 -12.83 3.12 18.12
CA THR A 75 -12.52 1.85 18.79
C THR A 75 -13.03 0.69 17.95
N HIS A 76 -12.61 -0.55 18.24
CA HIS A 76 -13.14 -1.71 17.55
C HIS A 76 -14.68 -1.79 17.59
N GLU A 77 -15.29 -1.38 18.70
CA GLU A 77 -16.74 -1.43 18.86
C GLU A 77 -17.48 -0.34 18.08
N SER A 78 -16.87 0.84 17.89
CA SER A 78 -17.53 1.97 17.22
C SER A 78 -17.53 1.86 15.70
N ILE A 79 -16.60 1.10 15.12
CA ILE A 79 -16.44 0.96 13.66
C ILE A 79 -16.88 -0.40 13.09
N LYS A 80 -17.26 -1.37 13.95
CA LYS A 80 -17.58 -2.74 13.49
C LYS A 80 -18.83 -2.82 12.61
N ASN A 81 -19.77 -1.89 12.77
CA ASN A 81 -21.02 -1.90 12.00
C ASN A 81 -20.78 -1.37 10.59
N GLN A 82 -19.93 -0.35 10.44
CA GLN A 82 -19.51 0.17 9.14
C GLN A 82 -18.85 -0.95 8.33
N LEU A 83 -17.94 -1.74 8.92
CA LEU A 83 -17.38 -2.93 8.25
C LEU A 83 -18.46 -3.91 7.73
N LEU A 84 -19.57 -4.07 8.47
CA LEU A 84 -20.68 -4.92 8.02
C LEU A 84 -21.44 -4.27 6.87
N GLU A 85 -21.65 -2.96 6.92
CA GLU A 85 -22.27 -2.17 5.86
C GLU A 85 -21.45 -2.28 4.56
N GLU A 86 -20.14 -2.00 4.59
CA GLU A 86 -19.27 -2.12 3.40
C GLU A 86 -19.28 -3.53 2.81
N ALA A 87 -19.36 -4.57 3.66
CA ALA A 87 -19.48 -5.94 3.17
C ALA A 87 -20.80 -6.20 2.43
N TYR A 88 -21.90 -5.53 2.79
CA TYR A 88 -23.14 -5.57 2.02
C TYR A 88 -23.02 -4.76 0.72
N GLU A 89 -22.35 -3.61 0.73
CA GLU A 89 -22.14 -2.79 -0.46
C GLU A 89 -21.28 -3.52 -1.51
N VAL A 90 -20.25 -4.29 -1.07
CA VAL A 90 -19.51 -5.21 -1.94
C VAL A 90 -20.44 -6.24 -2.61
N ILE A 91 -21.36 -6.84 -1.83
CA ILE A 91 -22.30 -7.84 -2.35
C ILE A 91 -23.24 -7.20 -3.38
N ASP A 92 -23.75 -6.00 -3.10
CA ASP A 92 -24.64 -5.29 -3.99
C ASP A 92 -23.92 -4.89 -5.29
N SER A 93 -22.66 -4.46 -5.22
CA SER A 93 -21.83 -4.19 -6.39
C SER A 93 -21.65 -5.43 -7.26
N ILE A 94 -21.37 -6.59 -6.65
CA ILE A 94 -21.28 -7.88 -7.36
C ILE A 94 -22.61 -8.23 -8.03
N ASN A 95 -23.74 -8.07 -7.33
CA ASN A 95 -25.05 -8.42 -7.87
C ASN A 95 -25.46 -7.55 -9.07
N ASN A 96 -24.92 -6.33 -9.15
CA ASN A 96 -25.21 -5.37 -10.21
C ASN A 96 -24.18 -5.38 -11.35
N ASP A 97 -23.19 -6.29 -11.32
CA ASP A 97 -22.03 -6.29 -12.23
C ASP A 97 -21.31 -4.92 -12.27
N ASP A 98 -21.32 -4.19 -11.15
CA ASP A 98 -20.71 -2.88 -11.01
C ASP A 98 -19.24 -3.03 -10.57
N ILE A 99 -18.35 -2.97 -11.56
CA ILE A 99 -16.91 -3.12 -11.33
C ILE A 99 -16.33 -1.92 -10.58
N ASP A 100 -16.82 -0.71 -10.85
CA ASP A 100 -16.29 0.49 -10.21
C ASP A 100 -16.72 0.51 -8.74
N GLY A 101 -17.99 0.20 -8.46
CA GLY A 101 -18.48 -0.01 -7.09
C GLY A 101 -17.71 -1.13 -6.39
N MET A 102 -17.49 -2.28 -7.04
CA MET A 102 -16.73 -3.37 -6.40
C MET A 102 -15.30 -2.97 -6.02
N ILE A 103 -14.64 -2.10 -6.79
CA ILE A 103 -13.31 -1.58 -6.45
C ILE A 103 -13.38 -0.65 -5.23
N GLU A 104 -14.37 0.24 -5.19
CA GLU A 104 -14.61 1.17 -4.09
C GLU A 104 -14.89 0.42 -2.78
N GLU A 105 -15.90 -0.46 -2.79
CA GLU A 105 -16.36 -1.15 -1.58
C GLU A 105 -15.35 -2.17 -1.04
N LEU A 106 -14.61 -2.86 -1.91
CA LEU A 106 -13.49 -3.70 -1.47
C LEU A 106 -12.36 -2.87 -0.84
N GLY A 107 -12.20 -1.63 -1.31
CA GLY A 107 -11.32 -0.64 -0.71
C GLY A 107 -11.75 -0.26 0.70
N ASP A 108 -13.05 -0.05 0.92
CA ASP A 108 -13.59 0.33 2.23
C ASP A 108 -13.57 -0.82 3.24
N VAL A 109 -13.81 -2.06 2.78
CA VAL A 109 -13.54 -3.25 3.59
C VAL A 109 -12.05 -3.33 3.98
N LEU A 110 -11.14 -3.08 3.04
CA LEU A 110 -9.69 -3.10 3.31
C LEU A 110 -9.29 -1.98 4.29
N LEU A 111 -9.87 -0.78 4.14
CA LEU A 111 -9.70 0.34 5.05
C LEU A 111 -10.03 -0.10 6.48
N HIS A 112 -11.19 -0.71 6.71
CA HIS A 112 -11.59 -1.17 8.03
C HIS A 112 -10.65 -2.25 8.59
N VAL A 113 -10.16 -3.17 7.77
CA VAL A 113 -9.15 -4.17 8.21
C VAL A 113 -7.88 -3.48 8.72
N VAL A 114 -7.36 -2.50 7.98
CA VAL A 114 -6.18 -1.71 8.39
C VAL A 114 -6.48 -0.90 9.65
N PHE A 115 -7.67 -0.30 9.74
CA PHE A 115 -8.10 0.51 10.87
C PHE A 115 -8.19 -0.30 12.17
N HIS A 116 -8.77 -1.51 12.12
CA HIS A 116 -8.71 -2.46 13.24
C HIS A 116 -7.26 -2.86 13.58
N GLY A 117 -6.39 -3.02 12.58
CA GLY A 117 -4.96 -3.24 12.79
C GLY A 117 -4.27 -2.09 13.54
N SER A 118 -4.62 -0.82 13.23
CA SER A 118 -4.08 0.36 13.92
C SER A 118 -4.51 0.41 15.39
N ILE A 119 -5.81 0.22 15.66
CA ILE A 119 -6.34 0.19 17.03
C ILE A 119 -5.67 -0.93 17.84
N GLY A 120 -5.57 -2.14 17.27
CA GLY A 120 -4.92 -3.27 17.95
C GLY A 120 -3.46 -3.00 18.27
N LYS A 121 -2.76 -2.23 17.42
CA LYS A 121 -1.36 -1.86 17.57
C LYS A 121 -1.18 -0.86 18.70
N GLU A 122 -2.06 0.14 18.76
CA GLU A 122 -2.12 1.13 19.85
C GLU A 122 -2.38 0.47 21.21
N ASP A 123 -3.26 -0.52 21.25
CA ASP A 123 -3.57 -1.29 22.45
C ASP A 123 -2.50 -2.35 22.81
N GLY A 124 -1.52 -2.58 21.92
CA GLY A 124 -0.42 -3.52 22.12
C GLY A 124 -0.78 -5.00 21.96
N TYR A 125 -1.88 -5.32 21.25
CA TYR A 125 -2.36 -6.70 21.07
C TYR A 125 -1.95 -7.34 19.74
N PHE A 126 -2.18 -6.66 18.61
CA PHE A 126 -1.89 -7.14 17.26
C PHE A 126 -1.82 -5.96 16.29
N ASN A 127 -1.31 -6.15 15.09
CA ASN A 127 -1.34 -5.15 14.03
C ASN A 127 -1.77 -5.78 12.70
N VAL A 128 -1.81 -4.99 11.64
CA VAL A 128 -2.25 -5.48 10.33
C VAL A 128 -1.33 -6.55 9.73
N TYR A 129 -0.03 -6.54 10.07
CA TYR A 129 0.91 -7.57 9.62
C TYR A 129 0.65 -8.91 10.32
N ASP A 130 0.20 -8.91 11.57
CA ASP A 130 -0.23 -10.14 12.26
C ASP A 130 -1.47 -10.74 11.59
N ILE A 131 -2.40 -9.89 11.12
CA ILE A 131 -3.58 -10.31 10.34
C ILE A 131 -3.14 -10.97 9.03
N ILE A 132 -2.23 -10.32 8.29
CA ILE A 132 -1.68 -10.82 7.02
C ILE A 132 -0.96 -12.15 7.22
N GLU A 133 -0.07 -12.24 8.22
CA GLU A 133 0.66 -13.47 8.52
C GLU A 133 -0.31 -14.62 8.81
N SER A 134 -1.33 -14.38 9.64
CA SER A 134 -2.36 -15.36 9.98
C SER A 134 -3.10 -15.89 8.76
N ILE A 135 -3.52 -15.02 7.83
CA ILE A 135 -4.22 -15.46 6.62
C ILE A 135 -3.27 -16.14 5.61
N CYS A 136 -2.05 -15.63 5.43
CA CYS A 136 -1.05 -16.25 4.55
C CYS A 136 -0.70 -17.68 5.01
N ASN A 137 -0.38 -17.86 6.29
CA ASN A 137 -0.08 -19.17 6.87
C ASN A 137 -1.26 -20.13 6.73
N LYS A 138 -2.48 -19.64 6.98
CA LYS A 138 -3.71 -20.43 6.79
C LYS A 138 -3.89 -20.88 5.34
N MET A 139 -3.64 -19.99 4.38
CA MET A 139 -3.81 -20.32 2.96
C MET A 139 -2.75 -21.29 2.47
N ILE A 140 -1.48 -21.11 2.85
CA ILE A 140 -0.39 -22.05 2.52
C ILE A 140 -0.71 -23.44 3.09
N TYR A 141 -1.06 -23.52 4.37
CA TYR A 141 -1.38 -24.76 5.05
C TYR A 141 -2.57 -25.51 4.41
N ARG A 142 -3.59 -24.79 3.96
CA ARG A 142 -4.80 -25.37 3.33
C ARG A 142 -4.60 -25.83 1.89
N HIS A 143 -3.51 -25.42 1.23
CA HIS A 143 -3.25 -25.73 -0.17
C HIS A 143 -1.90 -26.43 -0.37
N PRO A 144 -1.68 -27.60 0.25
CA PRO A 144 -0.43 -28.34 0.12
C PRO A 144 -0.17 -28.82 -1.32
N HIS A 145 -1.21 -28.96 -2.14
CA HIS A 145 -1.05 -29.31 -3.56
C HIS A 145 -0.46 -28.18 -4.41
N VAL A 146 -0.51 -26.93 -3.92
CA VAL A 146 0.09 -25.75 -4.58
C VAL A 146 1.43 -25.41 -3.94
N PHE A 147 1.51 -25.45 -2.60
CA PHE A 147 2.65 -24.94 -1.83
C PHE A 147 3.48 -26.00 -1.11
N GLY A 148 3.08 -27.26 -1.15
CA GLY A 148 3.91 -28.36 -0.68
C GLY A 148 4.90 -28.74 -1.78
N GLU A 149 6.19 -28.63 -1.49
CA GLU A 149 7.16 -29.46 -2.20
C GLU A 149 6.86 -30.93 -1.84
N GLY A 150 6.85 -31.79 -2.86
CA GLY A 150 6.75 -33.25 -2.68
C GLY A 150 7.93 -33.84 -1.92
#